data_AF-A0A8J2Y8W3-F1
#
_entry.id   AF-A0A8J2Y8W3-F1
#
_cell.length_a   1.000
_cell.length_b   1.000
_cell.length_c   1.000
_cell.angle_alpha   90.00
_cell.angle_beta   90.00
_cell.angle_gamma   90.00
#
_symmetry.space_group_name_H-M   'P 1'
#
loop_
_entity.id
_entity.type
_entity.pdbx_description
1 polymer ?
#
loop_
_entity_poly.entity_id
_entity_poly.type
_entity_poly.pdbx_seq_one_letter_code
_entity_poly.pdbx_strand_id
1 'polypeptide(L)'
;MGELLKQSVRWAVTISLITAVLSMMLTVTSTSFLRGVPWSGGMVVVLLIILLGVFFDMLGIAATAAREEPFHAMAAKKVAGARHAIAIIRRADQFANFCNDVVGDISGIVSGAAGFAVATALMVSMQRTQDQWLFEMVIMGLISALTVGGKALGKAASIRYANSIVFQMGRLFYIIEEKFHIRLFDVKNKKKKRKRGVLRAPRTD
;
A
#
# COMPACT_ATOMS: atom_id res chain seq x y z
N MET A 1 28.45 8.05 -3.05
CA MET A 1 27.39 7.79 -4.05
C MET A 1 27.27 6.32 -4.45
N GLY A 2 28.37 5.60 -4.74
CA GLY A 2 28.31 4.21 -5.21
C GLY A 2 27.61 3.20 -4.27
N GLU A 3 27.81 3.31 -2.95
CA GLU A 3 27.15 2.39 -2.00
C GLU A 3 25.64 2.58 -1.89
N LEU A 4 25.17 3.84 -1.88
CA LEU A 4 23.74 4.15 -1.90
C LEU A 4 23.08 3.63 -3.17
N LEU A 5 23.72 3.81 -4.33
CA LEU A 5 23.23 3.28 -5.61
C LEU A 5 23.19 1.74 -5.60
N LYS A 6 24.24 1.07 -5.10
CA LYS A 6 24.28 -0.40 -5.04
C LYS A 6 23.21 -0.96 -4.11
N GLN A 7 22.92 -0.28 -3.00
CA GLN A 7 21.87 -0.67 -2.06
C GLN A 7 20.47 -0.45 -2.64
N SER A 8 20.22 0.69 -3.27
CA SER A 8 18.95 0.96 -3.98
C SER A 8 18.71 0.01 -5.13
N VAL A 9 19.74 -0.31 -5.93
CA VAL A 9 19.64 -1.28 -7.04
C VAL A 9 19.39 -2.70 -6.52
N ARG A 10 20.10 -3.15 -5.48
CA ARG A 10 19.82 -4.47 -4.87
C ARG A 10 18.39 -4.58 -4.36
N TRP A 11 17.91 -3.52 -3.71
CA TRP A 11 16.56 -3.49 -3.18
C TRP A 11 15.51 -3.44 -4.30
N ALA A 12 15.73 -2.63 -5.33
CA ALA A 12 14.87 -2.58 -6.52
C ALA A 12 14.80 -3.92 -7.25
N VAL A 13 15.93 -4.61 -7.47
CA VAL A 13 15.98 -5.94 -8.09
C VAL A 13 15.28 -7.00 -7.24
N THR A 14 15.42 -6.92 -5.91
CA THR A 14 14.76 -7.87 -5.01
C THR A 14 13.24 -7.68 -5.03
N ILE A 15 12.78 -6.44 -5.00
CA ILE A 15 11.35 -6.12 -5.09
C ILE A 15 10.79 -6.51 -6.44
N SER A 16 11.44 -6.15 -7.54
CA SER A 16 10.93 -6.49 -8.88
C SER A 16 10.79 -8.00 -9.08
N LEU A 17 11.74 -8.80 -8.57
CA LEU A 17 11.66 -10.26 -8.62
C LEU A 17 10.51 -10.81 -7.77
N ILE A 18 10.34 -10.32 -6.53
CA ILE A 18 9.24 -10.74 -5.66
C ILE A 18 7.88 -10.36 -6.27
N THR A 19 7.75 -9.13 -6.77
CA THR A 19 6.55 -8.63 -7.45
C THR A 19 6.23 -9.47 -8.67
N ALA A 20 7.21 -9.80 -9.51
CA ALA A 20 7.00 -10.61 -10.71
C ALA A 20 6.47 -12.01 -10.38
N VAL A 21 7.07 -12.68 -9.39
CA VAL A 21 6.63 -14.01 -8.94
C VAL A 21 5.23 -13.94 -8.32
N LEU A 22 4.96 -12.94 -7.47
CA LEU A 22 3.66 -12.75 -6.85
C LEU A 22 2.56 -12.46 -7.88
N SER A 23 2.86 -11.61 -8.88
CA SER A 23 1.97 -11.31 -10.01
C SER A 23 1.63 -12.55 -10.82
N MET A 24 2.61 -13.40 -11.12
CA MET A 24 2.36 -14.64 -11.85
C MET A 24 1.42 -15.56 -11.07
N MET A 25 1.67 -15.77 -9.77
CA MET A 25 0.83 -16.59 -8.92
C MET A 25 -0.60 -16.03 -8.79
N LEU A 26 -0.73 -14.72 -8.59
CA LEU A 26 -2.02 -14.04 -8.50
C LEU A 26 -2.78 -14.07 -9.83
N THR A 27 -2.10 -13.88 -10.96
CA THR A 27 -2.73 -13.94 -12.29
C THR A 27 -3.29 -15.33 -12.57
N VAL A 28 -2.52 -16.39 -12.27
CA VAL A 28 -2.97 -17.78 -12.43
C VAL A 28 -4.19 -18.08 -11.54
N THR A 29 -4.16 -17.59 -10.30
CA THR A 29 -5.26 -17.77 -9.35
C THR A 29 -6.51 -17.01 -9.81
N SER A 30 -6.38 -15.72 -10.11
CA SER A 30 -7.48 -14.86 -10.56
C SER A 30 -8.12 -15.35 -11.86
N THR A 31 -7.32 -15.74 -12.86
CA THR A 31 -7.86 -16.29 -14.13
C THR A 31 -8.63 -17.59 -13.91
N SER A 32 -8.23 -18.41 -12.93
CA SER A 32 -8.96 -19.62 -12.54
C SER A 32 -10.29 -19.29 -11.84
N PHE A 33 -10.31 -18.27 -10.98
CA PHE A 33 -11.54 -17.79 -10.34
C PHE A 33 -12.51 -17.09 -11.31
N LEU A 34 -11.99 -16.31 -12.28
CA LEU A 34 -12.81 -15.59 -13.25
C LEU A 34 -13.41 -16.48 -14.35
N ARG A 35 -12.89 -17.69 -14.57
CA ARG A 35 -13.34 -18.63 -15.63
C ARG A 35 -14.79 -19.16 -15.49
N GLY A 36 -15.54 -18.74 -14.46
CA GLY A 36 -16.95 -19.09 -14.29
C GLY A 36 -17.83 -17.94 -13.81
N VAL A 37 -17.31 -16.70 -13.78
CA VAL A 37 -18.05 -15.55 -13.26
C VAL A 37 -18.85 -14.91 -14.41
N PRO A 38 -20.16 -14.65 -14.25
CA PRO A 38 -20.93 -13.92 -15.24
C PRO A 38 -20.33 -12.51 -15.43
N TRP A 39 -20.51 -11.91 -16.62
CA TRP A 39 -19.94 -10.60 -16.95
C TRP A 39 -20.24 -9.51 -15.89
N SER A 40 -21.43 -9.58 -15.26
CA SER A 40 -21.85 -8.68 -14.19
C SER A 40 -21.01 -8.83 -12.92
N GLY A 41 -20.73 -10.07 -12.50
CA GLY A 41 -19.87 -10.35 -11.35
C GLY A 41 -18.42 -9.96 -11.62
N GLY A 42 -17.95 -10.18 -12.85
CA GLY A 42 -16.59 -9.81 -13.25
C GLY A 42 -16.36 -8.30 -13.20
N MET A 43 -17.35 -7.50 -13.62
CA MET A 43 -17.27 -6.03 -13.53
C MET A 43 -17.13 -5.55 -12.08
N VAL A 44 -17.88 -6.15 -11.15
CA VAL A 44 -17.76 -5.83 -9.71
C VAL A 44 -16.36 -6.17 -9.19
N VAL A 45 -15.82 -7.33 -9.57
CA VAL A 45 -14.47 -7.75 -9.17
C VAL A 45 -13.41 -6.78 -9.71
N VAL A 46 -13.50 -6.37 -10.98
CA VAL A 46 -12.59 -5.38 -11.57
C VAL A 46 -12.63 -4.07 -10.78
N LEU A 47 -13.83 -3.56 -10.48
CA LEU A 47 -14.00 -2.32 -9.73
C LEU A 47 -13.41 -2.42 -8.31
N LEU A 48 -13.61 -3.55 -7.64
CA LEU A 48 -13.00 -3.81 -6.33
C LEU A 48 -11.46 -3.84 -6.39
N ILE A 49 -10.88 -4.45 -7.42
CA ILE A 49 -9.42 -4.48 -7.60
C ILE A 49 -8.87 -3.06 -7.81
N ILE A 50 -9.53 -2.23 -8.63
CA ILE A 50 -9.14 -0.83 -8.84
C ILE A 50 -9.21 -0.05 -7.53
N LEU A 51 -10.32 -0.15 -6.79
CA LEU A 51 -10.49 0.53 -5.51
C LEU A 51 -9.45 0.09 -4.49
N LEU A 52 -9.13 -1.20 -4.44
CA LEU A 52 -8.08 -1.74 -3.58
C LEU A 52 -6.71 -1.12 -3.96
N GLY A 53 -6.39 -1.08 -5.25
CA GLY A 53 -5.16 -0.48 -5.76
C GLY A 53 -4.99 1.00 -5.38
N VAL A 54 -6.05 1.79 -5.61
CA VAL A 54 -6.10 3.21 -5.24
C VAL A 54 -5.99 3.39 -3.72
N PHE A 55 -6.64 2.51 -2.95
CA PHE A 55 -6.56 2.55 -1.50
C PHE A 55 -5.13 2.27 -1.00
N PHE A 56 -4.45 1.25 -1.52
CA PHE A 56 -3.06 0.99 -1.14
C PHE A 56 -2.10 2.12 -1.57
N ASP A 57 -2.28 2.70 -2.75
CA ASP A 57 -1.53 3.90 -3.17
C ASP A 57 -1.72 5.06 -2.16
N MET A 58 -2.96 5.29 -1.73
CA MET A 58 -3.29 6.29 -0.71
C MET A 58 -2.54 6.06 0.61
N LEU A 59 -2.38 4.80 1.04
CA LEU A 59 -1.63 4.43 2.23
C LEU A 59 -0.13 4.71 2.09
N GLY A 60 0.45 4.39 0.92
CA GLY A 60 1.86 4.67 0.63
C GLY A 60 2.17 6.16 0.65
N ILE A 61 1.32 6.98 0.00
CA ILE A 61 1.47 8.44 0.00
C ILE A 61 1.26 9.03 1.41
N ALA A 62 0.30 8.50 2.17
CA ALA A 62 0.10 8.94 3.55
C ALA A 62 1.32 8.64 4.44
N ALA A 63 1.96 7.47 4.24
CA ALA A 63 3.16 7.09 4.99
C ALA A 63 4.34 8.04 4.73
N THR A 64 4.51 8.51 3.50
CA THR A 64 5.58 9.47 3.15
C THR A 64 5.25 10.90 3.54
N ALA A 65 3.97 11.28 3.56
CA ALA A 65 3.52 12.63 3.95
C ALA A 65 3.40 12.83 5.48
N ALA A 66 3.34 11.76 6.26
CA ALA A 66 3.14 11.84 7.71
C ALA A 66 4.38 12.36 8.45
N ARG A 67 4.15 13.08 9.56
CA ARG A 67 5.21 13.64 10.41
C ARG A 67 5.34 12.87 11.72
N GLU A 68 6.57 12.65 12.19
CA GLU A 68 6.84 11.91 13.44
C GLU A 68 6.43 12.66 14.72
N GLU A 69 6.42 14.00 14.73
CA GLU A 69 6.22 14.82 15.94
C GLU A 69 4.95 14.47 16.74
N PRO A 70 3.73 14.41 16.15
CA PRO A 70 2.52 14.07 16.90
C PRO A 70 2.56 12.65 17.48
N PHE A 71 3.25 11.71 16.82
CA PHE A 71 3.32 10.33 17.27
C PHE A 71 4.27 10.15 18.45
N HIS A 72 5.32 10.96 18.57
CA HIS A 72 6.19 10.94 19.76
C HIS A 72 5.44 11.32 21.03
N ALA A 73 4.56 12.33 20.97
CA ALA A 73 3.70 12.71 22.08
C ALA A 73 2.69 11.59 22.42
N MET A 74 2.06 10.98 21.42
CA MET A 74 1.15 9.84 21.61
C MET A 74 1.86 8.62 22.20
N ALA A 75 3.08 8.32 21.76
CA ALA A 75 3.89 7.23 22.28
C ALA A 75 4.34 7.47 23.73
N ALA A 76 4.59 8.73 24.12
CA ALA A 76 4.88 9.11 25.50
C ALA A 76 3.66 8.90 26.41
N LYS A 77 2.46 9.16 25.90
CA LYS A 77 1.17 8.85 26.55
C LYS A 77 0.76 7.37 26.45
N LYS A 78 1.62 6.49 25.91
CA LYS A 78 1.36 5.05 25.72
C LYS A 78 0.10 4.74 24.89
N VAL A 79 -0.23 5.58 23.91
CA VAL A 79 -1.33 5.31 22.98
C VAL A 79 -0.98 4.09 22.12
N ALA A 80 -1.88 3.10 22.06
CA ALA A 80 -1.72 1.89 21.26
C ALA A 80 -1.54 2.22 19.76
N GLY A 81 -0.59 1.57 19.09
CA GLY A 81 -0.27 1.81 17.68
C GLY A 81 0.63 3.01 17.38
N ALA A 82 0.88 3.92 18.35
CA ALA A 82 1.73 5.10 18.11
C ALA A 82 3.19 4.74 17.81
N ARG A 83 3.71 3.68 18.44
CA ARG A 83 5.08 3.18 18.19
C ARG A 83 5.21 2.55 16.80
N HIS A 84 4.18 1.82 16.36
CA HIS A 84 4.11 1.22 15.02
C HIS A 84 3.99 2.29 13.94
N ALA A 85 3.18 3.33 14.16
CA ALA A 85 3.11 4.48 13.27
C ALA A 85 4.48 5.14 13.06
N ILE A 86 5.26 5.36 14.14
CA ILE A 86 6.64 5.86 14.02
C ILE A 86 7.52 4.89 13.21
N ALA A 87 7.36 3.57 13.40
CA ALA A 87 8.13 2.59 12.66
C ALA A 87 7.82 2.60 11.15
N ILE A 88 6.55 2.81 10.78
CA ILE A 88 6.12 2.99 9.39
C ILE A 88 6.77 4.25 8.80
N ILE A 89 6.68 5.39 9.49
CA ILE A 89 7.23 6.68 9.01
C ILE A 89 8.75 6.57 8.79
N ARG A 90 9.46 5.91 9.70
CA ARG A 90 10.91 5.68 9.57
C ARG A 90 11.33 4.80 8.40
N ARG A 91 10.40 3.99 7.88
CA ARG A 91 10.60 3.15 6.70
C ARG A 91 9.62 3.53 5.59
N ALA A 92 9.19 4.79 5.56
CA ALA A 92 8.13 5.25 4.66
C ALA A 92 8.47 4.97 3.19
N ASP A 93 9.73 5.17 2.78
CA ASP A 93 10.17 4.89 1.41
C ASP A 93 9.93 3.42 1.04
N GLN A 94 10.31 2.49 1.92
CA GLN A 94 10.13 1.06 1.67
C GLN A 94 8.66 0.66 1.67
N PHE A 95 7.89 1.23 2.60
CA PHE A 95 6.47 0.97 2.74
C PHE A 95 5.68 1.51 1.54
N ALA A 96 5.99 2.73 1.11
CA ALA A 96 5.34 3.38 -0.01
C ALA A 96 5.64 2.68 -1.33
N ASN A 97 6.88 2.25 -1.56
CA ASN A 97 7.22 1.47 -2.76
C ASN A 97 6.49 0.12 -2.79
N PHE A 98 6.31 -0.52 -1.63
CA PHE A 98 5.51 -1.73 -1.56
C PHE A 98 4.03 -1.46 -1.88
N CYS A 99 3.43 -0.45 -1.25
CA CYS A 99 2.01 -0.16 -1.44
C CYS A 99 1.68 0.41 -2.84
N ASN A 100 2.48 1.33 -3.35
CA ASN A 100 2.25 1.94 -4.66
C ASN A 100 2.72 1.02 -5.79
N ASP A 101 3.99 0.60 -5.78
CA ASP A 101 4.56 -0.08 -6.95
C ASP A 101 4.19 -1.56 -6.95
N VAL A 102 4.28 -2.25 -5.81
CA VAL A 102 3.95 -3.69 -5.76
C VAL A 102 2.44 -3.88 -5.81
N VAL A 103 1.71 -3.33 -4.85
CA VAL A 103 0.25 -3.58 -4.78
C VAL A 103 -0.50 -2.78 -5.84
N GLY A 104 -0.14 -1.52 -6.04
CA GLY A 104 -0.79 -0.65 -7.02
C GLY A 104 -0.57 -1.11 -8.46
N ASP A 105 0.65 -1.41 -8.90
CA ASP A 105 0.88 -1.84 -10.29
C ASP A 105 0.29 -3.22 -10.56
N ILE A 106 0.39 -4.16 -9.60
CA ILE A 106 -0.27 -5.47 -9.71
C ILE A 106 -1.78 -5.30 -9.86
N SER A 107 -2.40 -4.45 -9.04
CA SER A 107 -3.84 -4.21 -9.14
C SER A 107 -4.21 -3.63 -10.51
N GLY A 108 -3.39 -2.74 -11.08
CA GLY A 108 -3.59 -2.17 -12.42
C GLY A 108 -3.52 -3.24 -13.52
N ILE A 109 -2.48 -4.09 -13.48
CA ILE A 109 -2.31 -5.16 -14.47
C ILE A 109 -3.44 -6.20 -14.37
N VAL A 110 -3.76 -6.65 -13.16
CA VAL A 110 -4.80 -7.66 -12.92
C VAL A 110 -6.19 -7.11 -13.25
N SER A 111 -6.51 -5.87 -12.87
CA SER A 111 -7.79 -5.24 -13.21
C SER A 111 -7.93 -5.00 -14.71
N GLY A 112 -6.84 -4.65 -15.40
CA GLY A 112 -6.84 -4.53 -16.87
C GLY A 112 -7.09 -5.87 -17.56
N ALA A 113 -6.38 -6.93 -17.15
CA ALA A 113 -6.58 -8.27 -17.70
C ALA A 113 -7.99 -8.81 -17.42
N ALA A 114 -8.50 -8.62 -16.21
CA ALA A 114 -9.86 -8.99 -15.84
C ALA A 114 -10.90 -8.14 -16.58
N GLY A 115 -10.65 -6.84 -16.74
CA GLY A 115 -11.50 -5.92 -17.50
C GLY A 115 -11.63 -6.32 -18.96
N PHE A 116 -10.52 -6.71 -19.59
CA PHE A 116 -10.51 -7.26 -20.94
C PHE A 116 -11.35 -8.54 -21.04
N ALA A 117 -11.15 -9.50 -20.13
CA ALA A 117 -11.92 -10.74 -20.10
C ALA A 117 -13.44 -10.49 -19.91
N VAL A 118 -13.79 -9.52 -19.06
CA VAL A 118 -15.19 -9.12 -18.83
C VAL A 118 -15.79 -8.44 -20.06
N ALA A 119 -15.04 -7.56 -20.73
CA ALA A 119 -15.48 -6.91 -21.96
C ALA A 119 -15.77 -7.93 -23.07
N THR A 120 -14.89 -8.92 -23.24
CA THR A 120 -15.10 -10.03 -24.18
C THR A 120 -16.34 -10.84 -23.80
N ALA A 121 -16.50 -11.22 -22.52
CA ALA A 121 -17.66 -11.99 -22.07
C ALA A 121 -19.00 -11.26 -22.28
N LEU A 122 -19.01 -9.94 -22.06
CA LEU A 122 -20.18 -9.09 -22.30
C LEU A 122 -20.54 -9.04 -23.80
N MET A 123 -19.56 -8.86 -24.69
CA MET A 123 -19.80 -8.82 -26.14
C MET A 123 -20.33 -10.14 -26.69
N VAL A 124 -19.80 -11.27 -26.19
CA VAL A 124 -20.31 -12.61 -26.53
C VAL A 124 -21.78 -12.74 -26.11
N SER A 125 -22.15 -12.25 -24.91
CA SER A 125 -23.54 -12.29 -24.44
C SER A 125 -24.51 -11.43 -25.27
N MET A 126 -24.01 -10.35 -25.89
CA MET A 126 -24.79 -9.43 -26.72
C MET A 126 -24.86 -9.85 -28.20
N GLN A 127 -24.24 -10.97 -28.59
CA GLN A 127 -24.14 -11.47 -29.98
C GLN A 127 -23.58 -10.45 -31.00
N ARG A 128 -22.87 -9.42 -30.53
CA ARG A 128 -22.28 -8.35 -31.34
C ARG A 128 -20.77 -8.57 -31.44
N THR A 129 -20.34 -9.38 -32.41
CA THR A 129 -18.92 -9.72 -32.58
C THR A 129 -18.16 -8.76 -33.52
N GLN A 130 -18.86 -7.98 -34.36
CA GLN A 130 -18.21 -7.14 -35.38
C GLN A 130 -17.39 -5.97 -34.80
N ASP A 131 -17.77 -5.43 -33.62
CA ASP A 131 -17.12 -4.26 -33.00
C ASP A 131 -16.37 -4.60 -31.69
N GLN A 132 -15.97 -5.86 -31.52
CA GLN A 132 -15.39 -6.35 -30.25
C GLN A 132 -14.19 -5.53 -29.78
N TRP A 133 -13.27 -5.20 -30.70
CA TRP A 133 -12.05 -4.46 -30.37
C TRP A 133 -12.32 -3.02 -29.91
N LEU A 134 -13.31 -2.34 -30.51
CA LEU A 134 -13.71 -0.98 -30.11
C LEU A 134 -14.27 -0.98 -28.70
N PHE A 135 -15.12 -1.96 -28.38
CA PHE A 135 -15.74 -2.07 -27.08
C PHE A 135 -14.70 -2.40 -25.99
N GLU A 136 -13.78 -3.32 -26.25
CA GLU A 136 -12.65 -3.62 -25.36
C GLU A 136 -11.79 -2.37 -25.10
N MET A 137 -11.48 -1.58 -26.13
CA MET A 137 -10.74 -0.32 -25.95
C MET A 137 -11.49 0.70 -25.10
N VAL A 138 -12.81 0.84 -25.28
CA VAL A 138 -13.63 1.75 -24.46
C VAL A 138 -13.61 1.33 -22.99
N ILE A 139 -13.80 0.03 -22.71
CA ILE A 139 -13.75 -0.49 -21.34
C ILE A 139 -12.36 -0.30 -20.72
N MET A 140 -11.29 -0.59 -21.46
CA MET A 140 -9.91 -0.38 -20.98
C MET A 140 -9.61 1.10 -20.73
N GLY A 141 -10.10 1.98 -21.60
CA GLY A 141 -10.02 3.43 -21.42
C GLY A 141 -10.73 3.90 -20.16
N LEU A 142 -11.94 3.39 -19.89
CA LEU A 142 -12.70 3.68 -18.67
C LEU A 142 -11.99 3.18 -17.41
N ILE A 143 -11.44 1.96 -17.43
CA ILE A 143 -10.66 1.40 -16.32
C ILE A 143 -9.42 2.27 -16.05
N SER A 144 -8.69 2.66 -17.10
CA SER A 144 -7.52 3.53 -16.98
C SER A 144 -7.89 4.90 -16.40
N ALA A 145 -8.94 5.53 -16.93
CA ALA A 145 -9.43 6.82 -16.44
C ALA A 145 -9.88 6.75 -14.98
N LEU A 146 -10.59 5.68 -14.59
CA LEU A 146 -11.00 5.46 -13.20
C LEU A 146 -9.80 5.23 -12.27
N THR A 147 -8.80 4.48 -12.73
CA THR A 147 -7.59 4.19 -11.95
C THR A 147 -6.78 5.46 -11.71
N VAL A 148 -6.49 6.22 -12.78
CA VAL A 148 -5.71 7.48 -12.69
C VAL A 148 -6.48 8.56 -11.94
N GLY A 149 -7.78 8.73 -12.24
CA GLY A 149 -8.65 9.67 -11.55
C GLY A 149 -8.80 9.34 -10.06
N GLY A 150 -8.97 8.06 -9.73
CA GLY A 150 -9.04 7.56 -8.36
C GLY A 150 -7.76 7.85 -7.57
N LYS A 151 -6.59 7.56 -8.14
CA LYS A 151 -5.29 7.89 -7.52
C LYS A 151 -5.14 9.40 -7.29
N ALA A 152 -5.54 10.23 -8.27
CA ALA A 152 -5.47 11.68 -8.13
C ALA A 152 -6.35 12.21 -6.98
N LEU A 153 -7.59 11.72 -6.86
CA LEU A 153 -8.48 12.05 -5.76
C LEU A 153 -7.94 11.56 -4.41
N GLY A 154 -7.43 10.33 -4.37
CA GLY A 154 -6.83 9.71 -3.19
C GLY A 154 -5.62 10.49 -2.68
N LYS A 155 -4.78 11.03 -3.58
CA LYS A 155 -3.57 11.80 -3.23
C LYS A 155 -3.88 13.07 -2.42
N ALA A 156 -4.92 13.81 -2.79
CA ALA A 156 -5.30 15.01 -2.04
C ALA A 156 -5.76 14.65 -0.62
N ALA A 157 -6.53 13.57 -0.48
CA ALA A 157 -7.00 13.08 0.80
C ALA A 157 -5.87 12.49 1.66
N SER A 158 -4.93 11.74 1.06
CA SER A 158 -3.82 11.12 1.79
C SER A 158 -2.88 12.14 2.40
N ILE A 159 -2.57 13.22 1.67
CA ILE A 159 -1.71 14.28 2.17
C ILE A 159 -2.39 15.04 3.31
N ARG A 160 -3.68 15.39 3.16
CA ARG A 160 -4.42 16.16 4.18
C ARG A 160 -4.63 15.38 5.48
N TYR A 161 -4.86 14.06 5.38
CA TYR A 161 -5.12 13.19 6.52
C TYR A 161 -3.97 12.21 6.83
N ALA A 162 -2.75 12.51 6.37
CA ALA A 162 -1.58 11.62 6.44
C ALA A 162 -1.37 11.03 7.84
N ASN A 163 -1.30 11.90 8.85
CA ASN A 163 -1.09 11.48 10.24
C ASN A 163 -2.24 10.60 10.77
N SER A 164 -3.49 10.86 10.37
CA SER A 164 -4.64 10.06 10.81
C SER A 164 -4.60 8.66 10.17
N ILE A 165 -4.31 8.60 8.87
CA ILE A 165 -4.20 7.34 8.11
C ILE A 165 -3.07 6.49 8.70
N VAL A 166 -1.87 7.07 8.85
CA VAL A 166 -0.71 6.34 9.41
C VAL A 166 -0.95 5.92 10.85
N PHE A 167 -1.70 6.71 11.64
CA PHE A 167 -2.12 6.29 12.97
C PHE A 167 -3.02 5.05 12.94
N GLN A 168 -4.02 5.02 12.05
CA GLN A 168 -4.89 3.87 11.87
C GLN A 168 -4.10 2.63 11.41
N MET A 169 -3.14 2.80 10.51
CA MET A 169 -2.23 1.71 10.11
C MET A 169 -1.38 1.21 11.27
N GLY A 170 -0.80 2.12 12.06
CA GLY A 170 -0.06 1.77 13.26
C GLY A 170 -0.90 1.00 14.27
N ARG A 171 -2.18 1.38 14.44
CA ARG A 171 -3.14 0.66 15.28
C ARG A 171 -3.50 -0.71 14.73
N LEU A 172 -3.67 -0.84 13.41
CA LEU A 172 -3.93 -2.12 12.75
C LEU A 172 -2.74 -3.08 12.95
N PHE A 173 -1.51 -2.62 12.72
CA PHE A 173 -0.33 -3.44 12.97
C PHE A 173 -0.16 -3.83 14.44
N TYR A 174 -0.49 -2.93 15.36
CA TYR A 174 -0.49 -3.24 16.79
C TYR A 174 -1.49 -4.37 17.12
N ILE A 175 -2.71 -4.31 16.59
CA ILE A 175 -3.73 -5.36 16.80
C ILE A 175 -3.28 -6.69 16.17
N ILE A 176 -2.71 -6.65 14.96
CA ILE A 176 -2.20 -7.85 14.30
C ILE A 176 -1.07 -8.48 15.12
N GLU A 177 -0.14 -7.68 15.64
CA GLU A 177 0.95 -8.20 16.48
C GLU A 177 0.44 -8.81 17.79
N GLU A 178 -0.53 -8.15 18.44
CA GLU A 178 -1.12 -8.64 19.69
C GLU A 178 -1.95 -9.93 19.49
N LYS A 179 -2.64 -10.05 18.35
CA LYS A 179 -3.52 -11.20 18.06
C LYS A 179 -2.81 -12.37 17.38
N PHE A 180 -1.82 -12.10 16.52
CA PHE A 180 -1.08 -13.13 15.75
C PHE A 180 0.34 -13.41 16.30
N HIS A 181 0.84 -12.71 17.32
CA HIS A 181 2.16 -12.91 17.93
C HIS A 181 3.38 -12.81 16.96
N ILE A 182 3.19 -12.28 15.75
CA ILE A 182 4.27 -12.08 14.78
C ILE A 182 4.92 -10.72 15.07
N ARG A 183 6.13 -10.73 15.65
CA ARG A 183 6.95 -9.53 15.87
C ARG A 183 7.46 -8.95 14.54
N LEU A 184 6.64 -8.17 13.85
CA LEU A 184 6.98 -7.56 12.55
C LEU A 184 7.95 -6.37 12.66
N PHE A 185 7.97 -5.68 13.80
CA PHE A 185 8.87 -4.57 14.05
C PHE A 185 9.58 -4.75 15.38
N ASP A 186 10.90 -4.96 15.35
CA ASP A 186 11.76 -4.82 16.52
C ASP A 186 11.76 -3.34 16.94
N VAL A 187 10.70 -2.93 17.66
CA VAL A 187 10.63 -1.63 18.32
C VAL A 187 11.64 -1.71 19.47
N LYS A 188 12.93 -1.53 19.14
CA LYS A 188 14.00 -1.41 20.12
C LYS A 188 13.64 -0.30 21.08
N ASN A 189 13.20 -0.72 22.25
CA ASN A 189 12.96 0.10 23.41
C ASN A 189 14.34 0.64 23.83
N LYS A 190 14.84 1.72 23.21
CA LYS A 190 16.01 2.44 23.71
C LYS A 190 15.61 3.00 25.08
N LYS A 191 15.79 2.19 26.13
CA LYS A 191 15.82 2.65 27.51
C LYS A 191 16.93 3.70 27.58
N LYS A 192 16.53 4.97 27.47
CA LYS A 192 17.39 6.12 27.72
C LYS A 192 17.87 5.94 29.16
N LYS A 193 19.11 5.48 29.36
CA LYS A 193 19.81 5.60 30.64
C LYS A 193 19.78 7.10 30.96
N ARG A 194 18.83 7.52 31.78
CA ARG A 194 18.84 8.83 32.43
C ARG A 194 20.17 8.88 33.18
N LYS A 195 21.17 9.56 32.62
CA LYS A 195 22.32 10.02 33.41
C LYS A 195 21.68 10.90 34.48
N ARG A 196 21.59 10.36 35.71
CA ARG A 196 21.25 11.15 36.90
C ARG A 196 22.21 12.33 36.88
N GLY A 197 21.66 13.53 36.76
CA GLY A 197 22.44 14.75 36.93
C GLY A 197 23.07 14.69 38.31
N VAL A 198 24.40 14.64 38.35
CA VAL A 198 25.13 14.99 39.55
C VAL A 198 25.24 16.51 39.49
N LEU A 199 24.18 17.22 39.87
CA LEU A 199 24.35 18.57 40.39
C LEU A 199 25.08 18.40 41.72
N ARG A 200 26.42 18.48 41.69
CA ARG A 200 27.16 18.89 42.87
C ARG A 200 26.92 20.38 42.99
N ALA A 201 26.21 20.79 44.02
CA ALA A 201 26.19 22.18 44.45
C ALA A 201 27.64 22.67 44.64
N PRO A 202 27.95 23.94 44.31
CA PRO A 202 29.26 24.50 44.64
C PRO A 202 29.40 24.51 46.16
N ARG A 203 30.42 23.82 46.69
CA ARG A 203 30.89 24.07 48.05
C ARG A 203 31.59 25.44 48.01
N THR A 204 30.99 26.42 48.64
CA THR A 204 31.71 27.55 49.21
C THR A 204 32.38 27.03 50.47
N ASP A 205 33.71 26.93 50.45
CA ASP A 205 34.64 27.06 51.59
C ASP A 205 36.05 27.22 51.01
#